data_AF-A0A7X9S7A1-F1
#
_entry.id   AF-A0A7X9S7A1-F1
#
_cell.length_a   1.000
_cell.length_b   1.000
_cell.length_c   1.000
_cell.angle_alpha   90.00
_cell.angle_beta   90.00
_cell.angle_gamma   90.00
#
_symmetry.space_group_name_H-M   'P 1'
#
loop_
_entity.id
_entity.type
_entity.pdbx_description
1 polymer ?
#
loop_
_entity_poly.entity_id
_entity_poly.type
_entity_poly.pdbx_seq_one_letter_code
_entity_poly.pdbx_strand_id
1 'polypeptide(L)'
;MKNIKKLIVTIVAVLSVTSPLKAHATEFVQASSSSHAEGKAEKNSASSKDKGTSDENNSKETTLNKGWNTINGLKYYFDSDMKKVTGWQEIDNKNYYFDSTGILKTGWIPLDGKWYFSDTDRSRVSNQWITYNNKRYYLTDDGTMATGLTKINNVTYYFTSSGDLTTGWQLIDNNWYYFNPDGIMKTGWLIDNNNKYYLLDNGVMATGWTTINNKDYYFSKKGIMKTGWLGIGNNIFYLDSTGAKVTNTIVDNNKLDESGKLVLVDNDTVPDIDKYFENQNVSIDTSECNFKSKTHGISEPVFNGIDISNYDGYVDFNAVKQSGIKAVYMKASESNYFIDPYASENSINAKKAGLKVGYYHYLTGSSSPEEQARLFYNCIKDKPNDLKPCVDVESSPETASDYTIRFINEFKKLSDMDVVVYTYSNFIPNLDPSLSQYTLWEANYNKNPFVLPSNAIWTNRAGHQYSSTGTVPGVNADGVDLNVFNHSIFLD
;
A
#
# COMPACT_ATOMS: atom_id res chain seq x y z
N MET A 1 -4.47 19.80 58.32
CA MET A 1 -5.64 19.66 57.43
C MET A 1 -5.20 18.93 56.19
N LYS A 2 -5.71 17.70 56.03
CA LYS A 2 -5.50 16.80 54.89
C LYS A 2 -6.25 17.35 53.67
N ASN A 3 -5.66 17.28 52.49
CA ASN A 3 -6.43 17.13 51.24
C ASN A 3 -5.57 16.38 50.21
N ILE A 4 -5.68 15.06 50.29
CA ILE A 4 -5.19 14.08 49.31
C ILE A 4 -6.14 14.15 48.11
N LYS A 5 -5.62 14.56 46.94
CA LYS A 5 -6.34 14.39 45.67
C LYS A 5 -6.18 12.93 45.23
N LYS A 6 -7.29 12.18 45.29
CA LYS A 6 -7.44 10.83 44.72
C LYS A 6 -7.28 10.91 43.21
N LEU A 7 -6.29 10.20 42.67
CA LEU A 7 -6.19 9.84 41.27
C LEU A 7 -7.03 8.58 41.05
N ILE A 8 -8.07 8.67 40.24
CA ILE A 8 -8.89 7.53 39.81
C ILE A 8 -8.12 6.81 38.70
N VAL A 9 -7.56 5.64 39.03
CA VAL A 9 -7.04 4.69 38.05
C VAL A 9 -8.22 3.83 37.60
N THR A 10 -8.66 4.01 36.36
CA THR A 10 -9.66 3.13 35.73
C THR A 10 -8.93 1.88 35.25
N ILE A 11 -9.07 0.79 36.00
CA ILE A 11 -8.62 -0.55 35.60
C ILE A 11 -9.61 -1.07 34.56
N VAL A 12 -9.18 -1.17 33.30
CA VAL A 12 -9.90 -1.95 32.28
C VAL A 12 -9.53 -3.41 32.50
N ALA A 13 -10.43 -4.15 33.16
CA ALA A 13 -10.34 -5.60 33.27
C ALA A 13 -10.75 -6.22 31.94
N VAL A 14 -9.78 -6.78 31.21
CA VAL A 14 -10.02 -7.67 30.07
C VAL A 14 -10.48 -9.02 30.62
N LEU A 15 -11.79 -9.25 30.63
CA LEU A 15 -12.37 -10.57 30.89
C LEU A 15 -12.29 -11.41 29.61
N SER A 16 -11.26 -12.25 29.53
CA SER A 16 -11.21 -13.39 28.62
C SER A 16 -12.20 -14.44 29.09
N VAL A 17 -13.34 -14.57 28.41
CA VAL A 17 -14.26 -15.70 28.59
C VAL A 17 -13.99 -16.69 27.46
N THR A 18 -13.29 -17.78 27.78
CA THR A 18 -13.25 -18.99 26.97
C THR A 18 -14.40 -19.88 27.38
N SER A 19 -15.18 -20.36 26.41
CA SER A 19 -15.88 -21.65 26.49
C SER A 19 -16.19 -22.15 25.07
N PRO A 20 -16.07 -23.47 24.82
CA PRO A 20 -16.04 -24.04 23.48
C PRO A 20 -17.44 -24.46 23.03
N LEU A 21 -17.71 -24.39 21.71
CA LEU A 21 -18.79 -25.17 21.11
C LEU A 21 -18.36 -25.69 19.74
N LYS A 22 -18.35 -27.02 19.66
CA LYS A 22 -18.15 -27.85 18.48
C LYS A 22 -19.08 -27.40 17.35
N ALA A 23 -18.51 -27.03 16.21
CA ALA A 23 -19.19 -27.08 14.93
C ALA A 23 -18.61 -28.25 14.14
N HIS A 24 -19.49 -29.19 13.79
CA HIS A 24 -19.21 -30.28 12.86
C HIS A 24 -18.84 -29.68 11.49
N ALA A 25 -17.59 -29.88 11.07
CA ALA A 25 -17.19 -29.73 9.70
C ALA A 25 -17.82 -30.87 8.88
N THR A 26 -18.43 -30.53 7.75
CA THR A 26 -18.65 -31.50 6.67
C THR A 26 -18.03 -30.88 5.42
N GLU A 27 -16.94 -31.51 5.00
CA GLU A 27 -16.08 -31.11 3.90
C GLU A 27 -16.81 -31.18 2.56
N PHE A 28 -16.65 -30.13 1.76
CA PHE A 28 -16.85 -30.18 0.32
C PHE A 28 -15.68 -30.95 -0.29
N VAL A 29 -15.93 -32.14 -0.83
CA VAL A 29 -14.98 -32.82 -1.71
C VAL A 29 -15.34 -32.51 -3.17
N GLN A 30 -14.36 -31.90 -3.80
CA GLN A 30 -14.22 -31.62 -5.22
C GLN A 30 -14.15 -32.96 -6.01
N ALA A 31 -15.09 -33.19 -6.92
CA ALA A 31 -15.07 -34.37 -7.79
C ALA A 31 -14.48 -34.01 -9.15
N SER A 32 -13.23 -34.41 -9.38
CA SER A 32 -12.61 -34.57 -10.68
C SER A 32 -12.94 -35.96 -11.27
N SER A 33 -13.09 -35.98 -12.59
CA SER A 33 -13.26 -37.12 -13.49
C SER A 33 -12.37 -38.35 -13.23
N SER A 34 -12.93 -39.56 -13.36
CA SER A 34 -12.53 -40.56 -14.38
C SER A 34 -13.15 -41.95 -14.17
N SER A 35 -13.44 -42.59 -15.32
CA SER A 35 -13.47 -44.03 -15.62
C SER A 35 -14.52 -44.96 -15.00
N HIS A 36 -15.38 -45.44 -15.90
CA HIS A 36 -16.14 -46.70 -15.83
C HIS A 36 -15.21 -47.92 -15.70
N ALA A 37 -15.60 -48.87 -14.84
CA ALA A 37 -15.35 -50.29 -15.04
C ALA A 37 -16.45 -51.10 -14.32
N GLU A 38 -17.00 -52.06 -15.06
CA GLU A 38 -18.09 -52.96 -14.68
C GLU A 38 -17.68 -54.02 -13.65
N GLY A 39 -18.64 -54.52 -12.87
CA GLY A 39 -18.47 -55.69 -12.00
C GLY A 39 -19.81 -56.19 -11.43
N LYS A 40 -20.16 -57.42 -11.80
CA LYS A 40 -21.45 -58.14 -11.63
C LYS A 40 -21.86 -58.48 -10.19
N ALA A 41 -23.18 -58.64 -10.03
CA ALA A 41 -23.99 -59.62 -9.25
C ALA A 41 -23.29 -60.51 -8.19
N GLU A 42 -23.85 -60.78 -7.01
CA GLU A 42 -25.01 -61.66 -6.81
C GLU A 42 -25.63 -61.61 -5.40
N LYS A 43 -26.87 -62.10 -5.37
CA LYS A 43 -27.80 -62.46 -4.29
C LYS A 43 -27.25 -63.25 -3.09
N ASN A 44 -27.85 -63.04 -1.92
CA ASN A 44 -28.67 -63.99 -1.15
C ASN A 44 -28.85 -63.48 0.29
N SER A 45 -30.07 -63.08 0.69
CA SER A 45 -31.09 -63.90 1.35
C SER A 45 -30.71 -64.40 2.75
N ALA A 46 -31.33 -63.81 3.77
CA ALA A 46 -31.70 -64.54 4.98
C ALA A 46 -32.95 -63.89 5.59
N SER A 47 -34.03 -64.67 5.60
CA SER A 47 -35.31 -64.38 6.21
C SER A 47 -35.26 -64.72 7.70
N SER A 48 -35.80 -63.86 8.55
CA SER A 48 -36.48 -64.33 9.76
C SER A 48 -37.84 -63.62 9.87
N LYS A 49 -38.89 -64.43 9.78
CA LYS A 49 -40.23 -64.09 10.25
C LYS A 49 -40.20 -64.18 11.77
N ASP A 50 -40.70 -63.15 12.46
CA ASP A 50 -41.35 -63.36 13.73
C ASP A 50 -42.65 -62.54 13.83
N LYS A 51 -43.52 -63.07 14.67
CA LYS A 51 -44.97 -62.95 14.76
C LYS A 51 -45.50 -61.53 14.97
N GLY A 52 -46.72 -61.37 14.45
CA GLY A 52 -47.53 -60.19 14.60
C GLY A 52 -47.87 -59.84 16.05
N THR A 53 -48.07 -58.56 16.23
CA THR A 53 -49.03 -58.01 17.17
C THR A 53 -49.73 -56.89 16.42
N SER A 54 -51.04 -57.06 16.30
CA SER A 54 -51.98 -56.10 15.76
C SER A 54 -51.96 -54.84 16.61
N ASP A 55 -51.55 -53.72 16.01
CA ASP A 55 -51.92 -52.41 16.52
C ASP A 55 -52.50 -51.59 15.37
N GLU A 56 -53.64 -51.00 15.70
CA GLU A 56 -54.65 -50.47 14.82
C GLU A 56 -54.10 -49.38 13.89
N ASN A 57 -54.33 -49.59 12.59
CA ASN A 57 -54.35 -48.53 11.59
C ASN A 57 -55.40 -47.49 11.99
N ASN A 58 -54.99 -46.46 12.71
CA ASN A 58 -55.71 -45.19 12.74
C ASN A 58 -55.20 -44.30 11.60
N SER A 59 -55.31 -44.80 10.37
CA SER A 59 -55.21 -43.96 9.17
C SER A 59 -56.49 -43.12 9.14
N LYS A 60 -56.43 -41.89 9.65
CA LYS A 60 -57.38 -40.85 9.25
C LYS A 60 -57.38 -40.80 7.73
N GLU A 61 -58.43 -41.32 7.09
CA GLU A 61 -58.69 -41.08 5.68
C GLU A 61 -58.80 -39.55 5.50
N THR A 62 -57.72 -38.92 5.07
CA THR A 62 -57.76 -37.53 4.60
C THR A 62 -58.52 -37.53 3.29
N THR A 63 -59.82 -37.25 3.35
CA THR A 63 -60.65 -36.94 2.18
C THR A 63 -60.02 -35.77 1.43
N LEU A 64 -59.44 -36.04 0.26
CA LEU A 64 -58.86 -35.03 -0.62
C LEU A 64 -59.98 -34.17 -1.22
N ASN A 65 -59.80 -32.85 -1.20
CA ASN A 65 -60.72 -31.91 -1.82
C ASN A 65 -60.07 -31.23 -3.03
N LYS A 66 -60.87 -30.70 -3.96
CA LYS A 66 -60.35 -29.75 -4.96
C LYS A 66 -59.77 -28.52 -4.23
N GLY A 67 -58.63 -28.03 -4.70
CA GLY A 67 -57.94 -26.87 -4.12
C GLY A 67 -56.93 -27.24 -3.03
N TRP A 68 -56.82 -26.41 -1.99
CA TRP A 68 -55.79 -26.53 -0.96
C TRP A 68 -55.94 -27.77 -0.09
N ASN A 69 -54.89 -28.58 0.01
CA ASN A 69 -54.82 -29.75 0.88
C ASN A 69 -53.51 -29.75 1.68
N THR A 70 -53.57 -30.23 2.92
CA THR A 70 -52.38 -30.46 3.77
C THR A 70 -52.25 -31.95 4.07
N ILE A 71 -51.17 -32.56 3.63
CA ILE A 71 -50.92 -34.00 3.78
C ILE A 71 -49.56 -34.14 4.45
N ASN A 72 -49.51 -34.76 5.63
CA ASN A 72 -48.29 -34.92 6.45
C ASN A 72 -47.53 -33.59 6.67
N GLY A 73 -48.27 -32.49 6.88
CA GLY A 73 -47.69 -31.16 7.10
C GLY A 73 -47.23 -30.41 5.84
N LEU A 74 -47.28 -31.05 4.67
CA LEU A 74 -46.93 -30.44 3.38
C LEU A 74 -48.20 -29.95 2.68
N LYS A 75 -48.12 -28.77 2.04
CA LYS A 75 -49.23 -28.16 1.31
C LYS A 75 -49.19 -28.50 -0.17
N TYR A 76 -50.35 -28.85 -0.72
CA TYR A 76 -50.60 -29.17 -2.13
C TYR A 76 -51.81 -28.38 -2.62
N TYR A 77 -51.92 -28.20 -3.93
CA TYR A 77 -53.15 -27.72 -4.57
C TYR A 77 -53.59 -28.73 -5.63
N PHE A 78 -54.85 -29.16 -5.55
CA PHE A 78 -55.45 -30.14 -6.45
C PHE A 78 -56.37 -29.44 -7.46
N ASP A 79 -56.19 -29.74 -8.74
CA ASP A 79 -57.03 -29.22 -9.82
C ASP A 79 -58.42 -29.88 -9.85
N SER A 80 -59.24 -29.57 -10.87
CA SER A 80 -60.57 -30.17 -11.04
C SER A 80 -60.55 -31.68 -11.26
N ASP A 81 -59.43 -32.23 -11.72
CA ASP A 81 -59.26 -33.64 -12.05
C ASP A 81 -58.62 -34.41 -10.88
N MET A 82 -58.50 -33.77 -9.71
CA MET A 82 -57.85 -34.30 -8.51
C MET A 82 -56.37 -34.65 -8.73
N LYS A 83 -55.69 -33.91 -9.62
CA LYS A 83 -54.23 -33.98 -9.79
C LYS A 83 -53.54 -32.82 -9.07
N LYS A 84 -52.34 -33.08 -8.54
CA LYS A 84 -51.49 -32.04 -7.93
C LYS A 84 -50.96 -31.12 -9.02
N VAL A 85 -51.13 -29.81 -8.83
CA VAL A 85 -50.49 -28.82 -9.69
C VAL A 85 -48.99 -28.72 -9.40
N THR A 86 -48.20 -28.34 -10.39
CA THR A 86 -46.75 -28.12 -10.30
C THR A 86 -46.36 -26.79 -10.95
N GLY A 87 -45.16 -26.29 -10.67
CA GLY A 87 -44.66 -25.02 -11.21
C GLY A 87 -45.35 -23.79 -10.61
N TRP A 88 -45.24 -22.66 -11.31
CA TRP A 88 -45.92 -21.42 -10.94
C TRP A 88 -47.42 -21.50 -11.21
N GLN A 89 -48.21 -21.18 -10.19
CA GLN A 89 -49.67 -21.20 -10.25
C GLN A 89 -50.23 -19.92 -9.65
N GLU A 90 -51.12 -19.26 -10.38
CA GLU A 90 -51.89 -18.14 -9.87
C GLU A 90 -53.19 -18.64 -9.25
N ILE A 91 -53.34 -18.43 -7.94
CA ILE A 91 -54.49 -18.87 -7.15
C ILE A 91 -54.93 -17.67 -6.30
N ASP A 92 -56.19 -17.26 -6.44
CA ASP A 92 -56.76 -16.11 -5.72
C ASP A 92 -55.90 -14.83 -5.85
N ASN A 93 -55.46 -14.51 -7.08
CA ASN A 93 -54.57 -13.39 -7.44
C ASN A 93 -53.19 -13.40 -6.76
N LYS A 94 -52.74 -14.57 -6.29
CA LYS A 94 -51.41 -14.76 -5.71
C LYS A 94 -50.67 -15.84 -6.47
N ASN A 95 -49.37 -15.63 -6.66
CA ASN A 95 -48.50 -16.58 -7.36
C ASN A 95 -47.82 -17.53 -6.35
N TYR A 96 -47.99 -18.83 -6.54
CA TYR A 96 -47.39 -19.88 -5.70
C TYR A 96 -46.53 -20.80 -6.56
N TYR A 97 -45.43 -21.32 -6.00
CA TYR A 97 -44.59 -22.30 -6.67
C TYR A 97 -44.72 -23.67 -6.03
N PHE A 98 -45.08 -24.67 -6.84
CA PHE A 98 -45.11 -26.06 -6.44
C PHE A 98 -43.95 -26.80 -7.13
N ASP A 99 -43.19 -27.60 -6.40
CA ASP A 99 -42.13 -28.40 -7.04
C ASP A 99 -42.69 -29.50 -7.95
N SER A 100 -41.80 -30.27 -8.58
CA SER A 100 -42.16 -31.38 -9.47
C SER A 100 -42.99 -32.48 -8.80
N THR A 101 -43.05 -32.52 -7.47
CA THR A 101 -43.87 -33.47 -6.69
C THR A 101 -45.20 -32.87 -6.22
N GLY A 102 -45.43 -31.59 -6.53
CA GLY A 102 -46.61 -30.80 -6.15
C GLY A 102 -46.53 -30.18 -4.76
N ILE A 103 -45.37 -30.17 -4.10
CA ILE A 103 -45.22 -29.55 -2.78
C ILE A 103 -45.03 -28.05 -2.94
N LEU A 104 -45.86 -27.27 -2.23
CA LEU A 104 -45.74 -25.81 -2.16
C LEU A 104 -44.40 -25.40 -1.51
N LYS A 105 -43.62 -24.58 -2.22
CA LYS A 105 -42.36 -24.01 -1.71
C LYS A 105 -42.57 -22.66 -1.03
N THR A 106 -41.66 -22.36 -0.11
CA THR A 106 -41.57 -21.12 0.66
C THR A 106 -40.10 -20.74 0.84
N GLY A 107 -39.80 -19.46 1.03
CA GLY A 107 -38.42 -18.97 1.09
C GLY A 107 -37.77 -18.91 -0.29
N TRP A 108 -36.47 -19.15 -0.37
CA TRP A 108 -35.69 -19.09 -1.61
C TRP A 108 -35.99 -20.25 -2.56
N ILE A 109 -36.27 -19.92 -3.83
CA ILE A 109 -36.62 -20.87 -4.88
C ILE A 109 -35.67 -20.66 -6.07
N PRO A 110 -34.70 -21.56 -6.29
CA PRO A 110 -33.86 -21.54 -7.48
C PRO A 110 -34.59 -22.17 -8.67
N LEU A 111 -34.61 -21.46 -9.80
CA LEU A 111 -35.22 -21.94 -11.04
C LEU A 111 -34.49 -21.34 -12.25
N ASP A 112 -33.99 -22.19 -13.14
CA ASP A 112 -33.36 -21.80 -14.41
C ASP A 112 -32.26 -20.73 -14.26
N GLY A 113 -31.41 -20.88 -13.24
CA GLY A 113 -30.32 -19.94 -12.95
C GLY A 113 -30.75 -18.63 -12.30
N LYS A 114 -32.04 -18.46 -12.01
CA LYS A 114 -32.63 -17.32 -11.29
C LYS A 114 -33.07 -17.74 -9.89
N TRP A 115 -33.21 -16.74 -9.02
CA TRP A 115 -33.72 -16.92 -7.67
C TRP A 115 -34.99 -16.12 -7.46
N TYR A 116 -35.99 -16.75 -6.86
CA TYR A 116 -37.25 -16.13 -6.43
C TYR A 116 -37.38 -16.30 -4.91
N PHE A 117 -38.26 -15.52 -4.30
CA PHE A 117 -38.58 -15.65 -2.87
C PHE A 117 -40.08 -15.74 -2.66
N SER A 118 -40.52 -16.61 -1.74
CA SER A 118 -41.89 -16.70 -1.28
C SER A 118 -41.98 -16.38 0.21
N ASP A 119 -42.84 -15.42 0.57
CA ASP A 119 -42.95 -14.91 1.95
C ASP A 119 -43.76 -15.86 2.85
N THR A 120 -44.05 -15.45 4.08
CA THR A 120 -44.81 -16.19 5.09
C THR A 120 -46.23 -16.58 4.64
N ASP A 121 -46.86 -15.77 3.80
CA ASP A 121 -48.14 -16.09 3.15
C ASP A 121 -47.99 -17.08 1.97
N ARG A 122 -46.75 -17.48 1.69
CA ARG A 122 -46.30 -18.46 0.70
C ARG A 122 -46.39 -17.98 -0.75
N SER A 123 -46.84 -16.76 -0.98
CA SER A 123 -46.90 -16.16 -2.31
C SER A 123 -45.56 -15.57 -2.72
N ARG A 124 -45.35 -15.47 -4.04
CA ARG A 124 -44.14 -14.89 -4.64
C ARG A 124 -44.00 -13.42 -4.29
N VAL A 125 -42.81 -13.06 -3.81
CA VAL A 125 -42.37 -11.69 -3.56
C VAL A 125 -41.86 -11.07 -4.85
N SER A 126 -42.37 -9.89 -5.20
CA SER A 126 -41.87 -9.05 -6.29
C SER A 126 -41.93 -7.56 -5.93
N ASN A 127 -41.10 -6.77 -6.62
CA ASN A 127 -40.95 -5.31 -6.48
C ASN A 127 -40.77 -4.84 -5.02
N GLN A 128 -39.98 -5.57 -4.23
CA GLN A 128 -39.85 -5.30 -2.80
C GLN A 128 -38.52 -5.78 -2.20
N TRP A 129 -38.16 -5.14 -1.09
CA TRP A 129 -37.01 -5.52 -0.28
C TRP A 129 -37.38 -6.67 0.67
N ILE A 130 -36.46 -7.60 0.86
CA ILE A 130 -36.57 -8.60 1.93
C ILE A 130 -35.31 -8.59 2.79
N THR A 131 -35.47 -9.02 4.04
CA THR A 131 -34.34 -9.32 4.93
C THR A 131 -34.37 -10.80 5.27
N TYR A 132 -33.27 -11.49 4.98
CA TYR A 132 -33.12 -12.92 5.23
C TYR A 132 -31.72 -13.16 5.81
N ASN A 133 -31.63 -13.85 6.95
CA ASN A 133 -30.37 -14.10 7.67
C ASN A 133 -29.51 -12.83 7.87
N ASN A 134 -30.14 -11.74 8.33
CA ASN A 134 -29.50 -10.43 8.54
C ASN A 134 -28.88 -9.79 7.28
N LYS A 135 -29.25 -10.26 6.08
CA LYS A 135 -28.86 -9.68 4.80
C LYS A 135 -30.07 -9.13 4.07
N ARG A 136 -29.87 -8.05 3.31
CA ARG A 136 -30.93 -7.40 2.51
C ARG A 136 -30.82 -7.81 1.06
N TYR A 137 -31.96 -8.11 0.45
CA TYR A 137 -32.09 -8.49 -0.95
C TYR A 137 -33.24 -7.69 -1.58
N TYR A 138 -33.25 -7.62 -2.91
CA TYR A 138 -34.36 -7.05 -3.66
C TYR A 138 -34.90 -8.03 -4.68
N LEU A 139 -36.21 -8.19 -4.72
CA LEU A 139 -36.90 -8.95 -5.77
C LEU A 139 -37.47 -7.94 -6.76
N THR A 140 -37.09 -8.08 -8.03
CA THR A 140 -37.53 -7.24 -9.15
C THR A 140 -39.03 -7.40 -9.43
N ASP A 141 -39.54 -6.65 -10.40
CA ASP A 141 -40.93 -6.71 -10.85
C ASP A 141 -41.37 -8.11 -11.31
N ASP A 142 -40.51 -8.83 -12.03
CA ASP A 142 -40.73 -10.23 -12.42
C ASP A 142 -40.53 -11.24 -11.27
N GLY A 143 -40.12 -10.77 -10.09
CA GLY A 143 -39.89 -11.56 -8.88
C GLY A 143 -38.50 -12.19 -8.80
N THR A 144 -37.59 -11.85 -9.72
CA THR A 144 -36.23 -12.38 -9.69
C THR A 144 -35.34 -11.59 -8.71
N MET A 145 -34.37 -12.26 -8.11
CA MET A 145 -33.42 -11.63 -7.20
C MET A 145 -32.45 -10.73 -7.96
N ALA A 146 -32.36 -9.46 -7.53
CA ALA A 146 -31.41 -8.51 -8.06
C ALA A 146 -29.96 -8.95 -7.77
N THR A 147 -29.09 -8.77 -8.76
CA THR A 147 -27.64 -8.95 -8.66
C THR A 147 -26.95 -7.82 -9.43
N GLY A 148 -25.69 -7.51 -9.11
CA GLY A 148 -24.95 -6.45 -9.77
C GLY A 148 -25.49 -5.04 -9.48
N LEU A 149 -25.11 -4.08 -10.32
CA LEU A 149 -25.60 -2.70 -10.24
C LEU A 149 -27.07 -2.65 -10.67
N THR A 150 -27.96 -2.34 -9.73
CA THR A 150 -29.41 -2.34 -9.94
C THR A 150 -30.02 -1.00 -9.56
N LYS A 151 -30.83 -0.43 -10.45
CA LYS A 151 -31.57 0.82 -10.19
C LYS A 151 -32.97 0.52 -9.66
N ILE A 152 -33.28 1.00 -8.46
CA ILE A 152 -34.56 0.83 -7.76
C ILE A 152 -35.08 2.22 -7.40
N ASN A 153 -36.27 2.59 -7.88
CA ASN A 153 -36.87 3.92 -7.62
C ASN A 153 -35.91 5.09 -7.86
N ASN A 154 -35.21 5.04 -9.00
CA ASN A 154 -34.21 6.03 -9.43
C ASN A 154 -32.91 6.09 -8.59
N VAL A 155 -32.71 5.15 -7.67
CA VAL A 155 -31.51 5.02 -6.84
C VAL A 155 -30.74 3.76 -7.22
N THR A 156 -29.42 3.83 -7.33
CA THR A 156 -28.57 2.67 -7.68
C THR A 156 -28.04 1.99 -6.44
N TYR A 157 -28.13 0.66 -6.42
CA TYR A 157 -27.61 -0.25 -5.39
C TYR A 157 -26.66 -1.26 -6.05
N TYR A 158 -25.78 -1.88 -5.26
CA TYR A 158 -24.99 -3.03 -5.71
C TYR A 158 -25.31 -4.26 -4.87
N PHE A 159 -25.67 -5.34 -5.56
CA PHE A 159 -25.90 -6.64 -4.98
C PHE A 159 -24.80 -7.59 -5.43
N THR A 160 -24.29 -8.43 -4.54
CA THR A 160 -23.31 -9.45 -4.93
C THR A 160 -23.93 -10.46 -5.91
N SER A 161 -23.13 -11.39 -6.43
CA SER A 161 -23.65 -12.54 -7.20
C SER A 161 -24.59 -13.44 -6.39
N SER A 162 -24.54 -13.38 -5.06
CA SER A 162 -25.48 -14.06 -4.16
C SER A 162 -26.70 -13.20 -3.81
N GLY A 163 -26.78 -11.98 -4.36
CA GLY A 163 -27.92 -11.06 -4.24
C GLY A 163 -27.97 -10.26 -2.96
N ASP A 164 -27.00 -10.39 -2.06
CA ASP A 164 -26.97 -9.55 -0.87
C ASP A 164 -26.46 -8.14 -1.17
N LEU A 165 -27.15 -7.15 -0.60
CA LEU A 165 -26.82 -5.73 -0.74
C LEU A 165 -25.46 -5.43 -0.11
N THR A 166 -24.62 -4.68 -0.81
CA THR A 166 -23.33 -4.22 -0.30
C THR A 166 -23.37 -2.75 0.15
N THR A 167 -22.37 -2.36 0.94
CA THR A 167 -22.13 -0.99 1.37
C THR A 167 -20.62 -0.68 1.32
N GLY A 168 -20.24 0.57 1.51
CA GLY A 168 -18.86 1.04 1.50
C GLY A 168 -18.22 1.04 0.11
N TRP A 169 -16.89 1.03 0.08
CA TRP A 169 -16.09 0.98 -1.14
C TRP A 169 -16.21 -0.39 -1.84
N GLN A 170 -16.50 -0.39 -3.14
CA GLN A 170 -16.63 -1.59 -3.96
C GLN A 170 -15.85 -1.43 -5.27
N LEU A 171 -15.02 -2.41 -5.60
CA LEU A 171 -14.33 -2.49 -6.89
C LEU A 171 -15.16 -3.34 -7.85
N ILE A 172 -15.69 -2.72 -8.90
CA ILE A 172 -16.59 -3.33 -9.88
C ILE A 172 -16.05 -3.00 -11.27
N ASP A 173 -15.74 -4.03 -12.06
CA ASP A 173 -15.18 -3.88 -13.42
C ASP A 173 -14.01 -2.88 -13.48
N ASN A 174 -13.03 -3.06 -12.58
CA ASN A 174 -11.86 -2.19 -12.40
C ASN A 174 -12.14 -0.73 -12.01
N ASN A 175 -13.38 -0.40 -11.63
CA ASN A 175 -13.76 0.94 -11.19
C ASN A 175 -14.19 0.90 -9.72
N TRP A 176 -13.77 1.90 -8.95
CA TRP A 176 -14.20 2.05 -7.56
C TRP A 176 -15.51 2.82 -7.47
N TYR A 177 -16.44 2.30 -6.69
CA TYR A 177 -17.71 2.93 -6.33
C TYR A 177 -17.81 3.01 -4.81
N TYR A 178 -18.62 3.93 -4.31
CA TYR A 178 -18.94 3.99 -2.88
C TYR A 178 -20.45 3.90 -2.67
N PHE A 179 -20.87 2.99 -1.80
CA PHE A 179 -22.25 2.83 -1.37
C PHE A 179 -22.38 3.27 0.08
N ASN A 180 -23.35 4.14 0.39
CA ASN A 180 -23.56 4.59 1.75
C ASN A 180 -24.06 3.44 2.65
N PRO A 181 -24.21 3.63 3.98
CA PRO A 181 -24.72 2.59 4.87
C PRO A 181 -26.12 2.04 4.53
N ASP A 182 -26.94 2.80 3.78
CA ASP A 182 -28.24 2.36 3.28
C ASP A 182 -28.15 1.54 1.97
N GLY A 183 -26.93 1.41 1.42
CA GLY A 183 -26.62 0.73 0.16
C GLY A 183 -26.77 1.60 -1.08
N ILE A 184 -27.00 2.91 -0.91
CA ILE A 184 -27.21 3.85 -2.01
C ILE A 184 -25.85 4.26 -2.59
N MET A 185 -25.69 4.13 -3.90
CA MET A 185 -24.51 4.59 -4.63
C MET A 185 -24.33 6.09 -4.47
N LYS A 186 -23.14 6.51 -4.04
CA LYS A 186 -22.77 7.91 -3.87
C LYS A 186 -22.28 8.50 -5.18
N THR A 187 -22.70 9.73 -5.44
CA THR A 187 -22.10 10.64 -6.42
C THR A 187 -21.64 11.93 -5.73
N GLY A 188 -20.78 12.70 -6.39
CA GLY A 188 -20.19 13.94 -5.89
C GLY A 188 -19.12 13.72 -4.81
N TRP A 189 -18.91 14.75 -3.99
CA TRP A 189 -17.89 14.74 -2.93
C TRP A 189 -18.17 13.70 -1.84
N LEU A 190 -17.10 13.05 -1.39
CA LEU A 190 -17.06 12.12 -0.27
C LEU A 190 -15.85 12.44 0.61
N ILE A 191 -16.05 12.45 1.93
CA ILE A 191 -14.98 12.48 2.93
C ILE A 191 -14.99 11.14 3.64
N ASP A 192 -13.86 10.44 3.60
CA ASP A 192 -13.68 9.15 4.27
C ASP A 192 -12.28 9.11 4.89
N ASN A 193 -12.19 8.80 6.19
CA ASN A 193 -10.92 8.76 6.94
C ASN A 193 -10.01 9.99 6.72
N ASN A 194 -10.58 11.20 6.82
CA ASN A 194 -9.93 12.50 6.58
C ASN A 194 -9.43 12.75 5.14
N ASN A 195 -9.68 11.84 4.20
CA ASN A 195 -9.37 12.02 2.79
C ASN A 195 -10.61 12.50 2.03
N LYS A 196 -10.39 13.34 1.01
CA LYS A 196 -11.44 13.81 0.08
C LYS A 196 -11.37 13.04 -1.23
N TYR A 197 -12.53 12.58 -1.68
CA TYR A 197 -12.75 11.86 -2.94
C TYR A 197 -13.87 12.54 -3.72
N TYR A 198 -13.94 12.25 -5.02
CA TYR A 198 -15.07 12.62 -5.84
C TYR A 198 -15.58 11.40 -6.61
N LEU A 199 -16.87 11.12 -6.51
CA LEU A 199 -17.54 10.09 -7.28
C LEU A 199 -18.24 10.79 -8.45
N LEU A 200 -17.89 10.42 -9.67
CA LEU A 200 -18.49 10.97 -10.89
C LEU A 200 -19.99 10.67 -10.94
N ASP A 201 -20.70 11.26 -11.90
CA ASP A 201 -22.16 11.10 -12.02
C ASP A 201 -22.59 9.65 -12.28
N ASN A 202 -21.72 8.84 -12.89
CA ASN A 202 -21.91 7.40 -13.06
C ASN A 202 -21.50 6.58 -11.82
N GLY A 203 -21.06 7.22 -10.73
CA GLY A 203 -20.63 6.61 -9.48
C GLY A 203 -19.15 6.21 -9.41
N VAL A 204 -18.42 6.30 -10.52
CA VAL A 204 -17.00 5.92 -10.56
C VAL A 204 -16.16 6.95 -9.80
N MET A 205 -15.25 6.49 -8.96
CA MET A 205 -14.29 7.32 -8.25
C MET A 205 -13.32 8.00 -9.22
N ALA A 206 -13.23 9.32 -9.14
CA ALA A 206 -12.32 10.13 -9.92
C ALA A 206 -10.84 9.82 -9.58
N THR A 207 -10.01 9.80 -10.61
CA THR A 207 -8.54 9.75 -10.53
C THR A 207 -7.97 10.69 -11.60
N GLY A 208 -6.75 11.17 -11.39
CA GLY A 208 -6.10 12.15 -12.26
C GLY A 208 -6.77 13.53 -12.24
N TRP A 209 -6.56 14.29 -13.31
CA TRP A 209 -7.20 15.59 -13.51
C TRP A 209 -8.70 15.43 -13.75
N THR A 210 -9.51 16.14 -12.96
CA THR A 210 -10.97 16.11 -13.07
C THR A 210 -11.53 17.52 -12.88
N THR A 211 -12.34 17.98 -13.84
CA THR A 211 -13.02 19.27 -13.77
C THR A 211 -14.37 19.13 -13.07
N ILE A 212 -14.57 19.90 -11.99
CA ILE A 212 -15.79 19.91 -11.18
C ILE A 212 -16.22 21.36 -11.02
N ASN A 213 -17.43 21.71 -11.48
CA ASN A 213 -17.97 23.07 -11.41
C ASN A 213 -17.00 24.14 -11.96
N ASN A 214 -16.46 23.90 -13.16
CA ASN A 214 -15.49 24.78 -13.85
C ASN A 214 -14.16 25.00 -13.11
N LYS A 215 -13.81 24.11 -12.17
CA LYS A 215 -12.51 24.11 -11.50
C LYS A 215 -11.84 22.75 -11.70
N ASP A 216 -10.55 22.76 -11.97
CA ASP A 216 -9.77 21.53 -12.11
C ASP A 216 -9.23 21.08 -10.76
N TYR A 217 -9.35 19.80 -10.47
CA TYR A 217 -8.82 19.13 -9.29
C TYR A 217 -7.92 17.99 -9.75
N TYR A 218 -6.96 17.58 -8.90
CA TYR A 218 -6.21 16.36 -9.12
C TYR A 218 -6.50 15.35 -8.02
N PHE A 219 -6.83 14.13 -8.43
CA PHE A 219 -6.99 12.98 -7.55
C PHE A 219 -5.86 12.00 -7.82
N SER A 220 -5.16 11.54 -6.78
CA SER A 220 -4.13 10.50 -6.94
C SER A 220 -4.69 9.21 -7.55
N LYS A 221 -3.82 8.27 -7.90
CA LYS A 221 -4.23 6.91 -8.31
C LYS A 221 -5.09 6.17 -7.28
N LYS A 222 -5.06 6.57 -6.01
CA LYS A 222 -5.93 6.06 -4.93
C LYS A 222 -7.21 6.87 -4.73
N GLY A 223 -7.49 7.84 -5.60
CA GLY A 223 -8.67 8.71 -5.54
C GLY A 223 -8.61 9.84 -4.53
N ILE A 224 -7.51 9.99 -3.78
CA ILE A 224 -7.36 11.05 -2.79
C ILE A 224 -7.06 12.37 -3.49
N MET A 225 -7.89 13.38 -3.26
CA MET A 225 -7.72 14.75 -3.75
C MET A 225 -6.42 15.36 -3.22
N LYS A 226 -5.67 16.03 -4.09
CA LYS A 226 -4.42 16.72 -3.75
C LYS A 226 -4.63 18.21 -3.47
N THR A 227 -3.71 18.79 -2.72
CA THR A 227 -3.58 20.21 -2.38
C THR A 227 -2.10 20.58 -2.33
N GLY A 228 -1.78 21.87 -2.42
CA GLY A 228 -0.41 22.37 -2.40
C GLY A 228 0.32 22.19 -3.73
N TRP A 229 1.65 22.26 -3.69
CA TRP A 229 2.49 22.01 -4.86
C TRP A 229 2.48 20.54 -5.25
N LEU A 230 2.34 20.28 -6.54
CA LEU A 230 2.18 18.94 -7.10
C LEU A 230 2.93 18.80 -8.43
N GLY A 231 3.87 17.87 -8.50
CA GLY A 231 4.57 17.47 -9.72
C GLY A 231 3.85 16.32 -10.42
N ILE A 232 3.38 16.54 -11.65
CA ILE A 232 2.74 15.53 -12.51
C ILE A 232 3.47 15.45 -13.85
N GLY A 233 4.04 14.28 -14.15
CA GLY A 233 4.88 14.08 -15.32
C GLY A 233 6.06 15.05 -15.33
N ASN A 234 6.19 15.88 -16.38
CA ASN A 234 7.27 16.86 -16.50
C ASN A 234 6.86 18.28 -16.04
N ASN A 235 5.71 18.42 -15.37
CA ASN A 235 5.18 19.74 -15.01
C ASN A 235 4.92 19.82 -13.51
N ILE A 236 4.96 21.04 -12.97
CA ILE A 236 4.60 21.35 -11.58
C ILE A 236 3.38 22.25 -11.59
N PHE A 237 2.44 21.99 -10.69
CA PHE A 237 1.20 22.72 -10.50
C PHE A 237 1.05 23.13 -9.04
N TYR A 238 0.14 24.06 -8.76
CA TYR A 238 -0.33 24.35 -7.41
C TYR A 238 -1.84 24.19 -7.32
N LEU A 239 -2.29 23.48 -6.29
CA LEU A 239 -3.69 23.31 -5.93
C LEU A 239 -3.94 24.06 -4.62
N ASP A 240 -4.93 24.94 -4.59
CA ASP A 240 -5.21 25.73 -3.38
C ASP A 240 -5.71 24.86 -2.19
N SER A 241 -5.99 25.50 -1.06
CA SER A 241 -6.52 24.80 0.13
C SER A 241 -7.88 24.12 -0.09
N THR A 242 -8.60 24.50 -1.14
CA THR A 242 -9.85 23.84 -1.56
C THR A 242 -9.61 22.67 -2.52
N GLY A 243 -8.39 22.54 -3.04
CA GLY A 243 -7.96 21.55 -4.03
C GLY A 243 -8.03 22.04 -5.49
N ALA A 244 -8.48 23.27 -5.71
CA ALA A 244 -8.64 23.80 -7.06
C ALA A 244 -7.30 24.23 -7.65
N LYS A 245 -7.05 23.88 -8.92
CA LYS A 245 -5.85 24.29 -9.65
C LYS A 245 -5.81 25.80 -9.82
N VAL A 246 -4.67 26.36 -9.45
CA VAL A 246 -4.36 27.79 -9.58
C VAL A 246 -3.67 28.04 -10.92
N THR A 247 -4.01 29.14 -11.59
CA THR A 247 -3.44 29.53 -12.89
C THR A 247 -3.11 31.03 -12.92
N ASN A 248 -2.22 31.43 -13.84
CA ASN A 248 -1.86 32.82 -14.16
C ASN A 248 -1.57 33.72 -12.94
N THR A 249 -0.77 33.21 -12.00
CA THR A 249 -0.44 33.92 -10.76
C THR A 249 0.93 33.50 -10.23
N ILE A 250 1.37 34.08 -9.12
CA ILE A 250 2.58 33.72 -8.40
C ILE A 250 2.17 33.12 -7.05
N VAL A 251 2.72 31.97 -6.72
CA VAL A 251 2.59 31.30 -5.42
C VAL A 251 4.00 31.01 -4.93
N ASP A 252 4.32 31.30 -3.68
CA ASP A 252 5.66 31.04 -3.10
C ASP A 252 6.82 31.48 -4.02
N ASN A 253 6.73 32.71 -4.55
CA ASN A 253 7.67 33.31 -5.51
C ASN A 253 7.84 32.58 -6.85
N ASN A 254 7.02 31.56 -7.12
CA ASN A 254 7.03 30.74 -8.32
C ASN A 254 5.83 31.10 -9.22
N LYS A 255 6.11 31.44 -10.48
CA LYS A 255 5.07 31.87 -11.44
C LYS A 255 4.39 30.67 -12.11
N LEU A 256 3.07 30.70 -12.18
CA LEU A 256 2.24 29.74 -12.91
C LEU A 256 1.68 30.38 -14.19
N ASP A 257 1.67 29.63 -15.29
CA ASP A 257 1.10 30.06 -16.57
C ASP A 257 -0.44 29.91 -16.60
N GLU A 258 -1.04 30.25 -17.75
CA GLU A 258 -2.49 30.14 -17.98
C GLU A 258 -3.04 28.72 -17.88
N SER A 259 -2.19 27.71 -18.09
CA SER A 259 -2.53 26.28 -17.93
C SER A 259 -2.37 25.79 -16.49
N GLY A 260 -1.76 26.62 -15.63
CA GLY A 260 -1.44 26.32 -14.23
C GLY A 260 -0.08 25.66 -14.01
N LYS A 261 0.76 25.59 -15.05
CA LYS A 261 2.10 25.01 -14.95
C LYS A 261 3.10 26.02 -14.44
N LEU A 262 4.06 25.55 -13.65
CA LEU A 262 5.24 26.32 -13.27
C LEU A 262 5.98 26.81 -14.53
N VAL A 263 6.19 28.12 -14.60
CA VAL A 263 7.02 28.76 -15.62
C VAL A 263 8.47 28.55 -15.24
N LEU A 264 9.19 27.78 -16.06
CA LEU A 264 10.62 27.56 -15.88
C LEU A 264 11.42 28.77 -16.39
N VAL A 265 12.54 29.06 -15.73
CA VAL A 265 13.49 30.12 -16.11
C VAL A 265 14.76 29.51 -16.73
N ASP A 266 15.62 30.35 -17.31
CA ASP A 266 16.97 29.98 -17.81
C ASP A 266 17.03 28.91 -18.92
N ASN A 267 15.97 28.81 -19.73
CA ASN A 267 15.81 27.77 -20.78
C ASN A 267 15.73 26.32 -20.26
N ASP A 268 15.43 26.14 -18.96
CA ASP A 268 15.16 24.82 -18.41
C ASP A 268 13.99 24.18 -19.18
N THR A 269 14.17 22.92 -19.59
CA THR A 269 13.12 22.14 -20.28
C THR A 269 12.41 21.17 -19.33
N VAL A 270 12.95 21.01 -18.11
CA VAL A 270 12.45 20.13 -17.05
C VAL A 270 12.61 20.86 -15.71
N PRO A 271 11.60 20.83 -14.81
CA PRO A 271 11.71 21.47 -13.50
C PRO A 271 12.79 20.80 -12.62
N ASP A 272 13.69 21.60 -12.05
CA ASP A 272 14.58 21.19 -10.97
C ASP A 272 13.97 21.61 -9.62
N ILE A 273 13.41 20.65 -8.87
CA ILE A 273 12.73 20.94 -7.59
C ILE A 273 13.64 21.71 -6.63
N ASP A 274 14.93 21.39 -6.63
CA ASP A 274 15.89 21.92 -5.68
C ASP A 274 16.07 23.44 -5.95
N LYS A 275 16.19 23.81 -7.23
CA LYS A 275 16.21 25.22 -7.69
C LYS A 275 14.97 26.03 -7.28
N TYR A 276 13.78 25.46 -7.38
CA TYR A 276 12.52 26.23 -7.21
C TYR A 276 11.95 26.20 -5.78
N PHE A 277 12.30 25.19 -4.96
CA PHE A 277 11.62 24.92 -3.68
C PHE A 277 12.54 24.79 -2.46
N GLU A 278 13.82 24.45 -2.62
CA GLU A 278 14.73 24.09 -1.51
C GLU A 278 15.04 25.25 -0.55
N ASN A 279 15.16 26.47 -1.06
CA ASN A 279 15.48 27.66 -0.26
C ASN A 279 14.26 28.37 0.35
N GLN A 280 13.05 27.79 0.25
CA GLN A 280 11.81 28.47 0.63
C GLN A 280 10.97 27.76 1.72
N ASN A 281 11.42 26.63 2.27
CA ASN A 281 10.62 25.78 3.18
C ASN A 281 9.25 25.38 2.60
N VAL A 282 9.17 25.22 1.27
CA VAL A 282 7.94 24.87 0.55
C VAL A 282 7.94 23.37 0.26
N SER A 283 6.88 22.67 0.68
CA SER A 283 6.72 21.24 0.39
C SER A 283 6.01 21.02 -0.94
N ILE A 284 6.48 20.04 -1.72
CA ILE A 284 5.90 19.62 -3.00
C ILE A 284 5.68 18.11 -3.01
N ASP A 285 4.48 17.68 -3.42
CA ASP A 285 4.19 16.28 -3.73
C ASP A 285 4.77 15.92 -5.09
N THR A 286 5.73 15.00 -5.10
CA THR A 286 6.51 14.57 -6.27
C THR A 286 6.28 13.10 -6.61
N SER A 287 5.24 12.49 -6.03
CA SER A 287 4.97 11.05 -6.18
C SER A 287 4.59 10.62 -7.60
N GLU A 288 4.24 11.56 -8.47
CA GLU A 288 3.79 11.31 -9.84
C GLU A 288 4.58 12.14 -10.89
N CYS A 289 5.76 12.67 -10.52
CA CYS A 289 6.64 13.39 -11.46
C CYS A 289 7.72 12.50 -12.10
N ASN A 290 8.25 12.93 -13.24
CA ASN A 290 9.26 12.23 -14.03
C ASN A 290 10.67 12.84 -13.90
N PHE A 291 10.86 13.87 -13.06
CA PHE A 291 12.14 14.56 -12.89
C PHE A 291 12.80 14.21 -11.56
N LYS A 292 14.13 14.23 -11.55
CA LYS A 292 14.97 13.90 -10.39
C LYS A 292 15.14 15.15 -9.52
N SER A 293 15.13 14.96 -8.21
CA SER A 293 15.61 15.93 -7.22
C SER A 293 16.74 15.27 -6.44
N LYS A 294 17.84 15.98 -6.29
CA LYS A 294 19.00 15.53 -5.50
C LYS A 294 18.57 15.34 -4.06
N THR A 295 17.72 16.23 -3.55
CA THR A 295 17.19 16.19 -2.17
C THR A 295 15.94 15.33 -1.97
N HIS A 296 15.32 14.77 -3.03
CA HIS A 296 13.99 14.15 -2.99
C HIS A 296 13.69 13.39 -1.68
N GLY A 297 12.78 13.94 -0.86
CA GLY A 297 12.36 13.37 0.43
C GLY A 297 13.12 13.85 1.68
N ILE A 298 14.05 14.81 1.55
CA ILE A 298 14.81 15.43 2.65
C ILE A 298 14.68 16.95 2.52
N SER A 299 13.88 17.57 3.39
CA SER A 299 13.67 19.02 3.39
C SER A 299 14.59 19.75 4.38
N GLU A 300 15.26 19.00 5.24
CA GLU A 300 16.12 19.54 6.28
C GLU A 300 17.47 20.00 5.68
N PRO A 301 17.93 21.25 5.91
CA PRO A 301 19.22 21.73 5.36
C PRO A 301 20.41 20.92 5.88
N VAL A 302 20.19 20.20 6.97
CA VAL A 302 21.11 19.30 7.64
C VAL A 302 20.33 18.07 8.09
N PHE A 303 20.84 16.87 7.83
CA PHE A 303 20.13 15.62 8.09
C PHE A 303 21.06 14.53 8.64
N ASN A 304 20.48 13.60 9.40
CA ASN A 304 21.22 12.51 10.01
C ASN A 304 21.54 11.41 8.98
N GLY A 305 22.74 10.87 9.08
CA GLY A 305 23.18 9.70 8.32
C GLY A 305 24.02 8.76 9.17
N ILE A 306 24.36 7.62 8.56
CA ILE A 306 25.33 6.67 9.11
C ILE A 306 26.28 6.23 7.99
N ASP A 307 27.40 5.65 8.38
CA ASP A 307 28.23 4.86 7.48
C ASP A 307 28.41 3.46 8.07
N ILE A 308 28.45 2.46 7.18
CA ILE A 308 28.47 1.03 7.53
C ILE A 308 29.43 0.25 6.63
N SER A 309 29.84 -0.91 7.11
CA SER A 309 30.76 -1.85 6.45
C SER A 309 30.41 -3.30 6.78
N ASN A 310 31.25 -4.23 6.33
CA ASN A 310 31.22 -5.63 6.70
C ASN A 310 31.35 -5.90 8.20
N TYR A 311 31.74 -4.93 9.02
CA TYR A 311 31.81 -5.07 10.47
C TYR A 311 30.45 -4.91 11.16
N ASP A 312 29.47 -4.28 10.51
CA ASP A 312 28.15 -4.00 11.09
C ASP A 312 27.16 -5.18 10.99
N GLY A 313 27.50 -6.18 10.18
CA GLY A 313 26.67 -7.36 9.97
C GLY A 313 25.33 -7.06 9.31
N TYR A 314 24.25 -7.65 9.84
CA TYR A 314 22.90 -7.50 9.28
C TYR A 314 22.28 -6.13 9.64
N VAL A 315 21.63 -5.51 8.66
CA VAL A 315 20.95 -4.21 8.81
C VAL A 315 19.49 -4.26 8.36
N ASP A 316 18.56 -3.91 9.25
CA ASP A 316 17.16 -3.64 8.93
C ASP A 316 16.97 -2.15 8.56
N PHE A 317 16.98 -1.87 7.26
CA PHE A 317 16.86 -0.51 6.76
C PHE A 317 15.49 0.15 6.99
N ASN A 318 14.42 -0.61 7.25
CA ASN A 318 13.14 -0.01 7.61
C ASN A 318 13.19 0.57 9.03
N ALA A 319 13.82 -0.15 9.96
CA ALA A 319 14.06 0.34 11.31
C ALA A 319 15.04 1.53 11.31
N VAL A 320 16.10 1.47 10.49
CA VAL A 320 17.02 2.59 10.30
C VAL A 320 16.27 3.83 9.80
N LYS A 321 15.43 3.69 8.77
CA LYS A 321 14.60 4.80 8.27
C LYS A 321 13.68 5.37 9.34
N GLN A 322 13.02 4.51 10.12
CA GLN A 322 12.11 4.91 11.19
C GLN A 322 12.82 5.63 12.35
N SER A 323 14.12 5.36 12.55
CA SER A 323 14.95 6.06 13.54
C SER A 323 15.27 7.52 13.17
N GLY A 324 14.94 7.94 11.94
CA GLY A 324 15.17 9.30 11.45
C GLY A 324 16.43 9.47 10.62
N ILE A 325 17.21 8.40 10.40
CA ILE A 325 18.32 8.39 9.43
C ILE A 325 17.77 8.63 8.02
N LYS A 326 18.47 9.47 7.26
CA LYS A 326 18.10 9.85 5.89
C LYS A 326 19.08 9.33 4.84
N ALA A 327 20.34 9.16 5.22
CA ALA A 327 21.42 8.75 4.32
C ALA A 327 22.32 7.66 4.93
N VAL A 328 22.82 6.77 4.08
CA VAL A 328 23.73 5.68 4.46
C VAL A 328 24.91 5.62 3.48
N TYR A 329 26.14 5.77 3.98
CA TYR A 329 27.35 5.42 3.25
C TYR A 329 27.72 3.95 3.50
N MET A 330 28.22 3.27 2.47
CA MET A 330 28.61 1.86 2.54
C MET A 330 30.05 1.70 2.11
N LYS A 331 30.86 0.98 2.88
CA LYS A 331 32.20 0.60 2.42
C LYS A 331 32.04 -0.23 1.16
N ALA A 332 32.64 0.18 0.05
CA ALA A 332 32.59 -0.59 -1.19
C ALA A 332 33.85 -1.43 -1.38
N SER A 333 35.01 -0.85 -1.05
CA SER A 333 36.30 -1.49 -1.26
C SER A 333 37.40 -0.88 -0.40
N GLU A 334 38.53 -1.59 -0.34
CA GLU A 334 39.76 -1.19 0.33
C GLU A 334 40.96 -1.72 -0.44
N SER A 335 42.00 -0.88 -0.59
CA SER A 335 43.14 -1.21 -1.43
C SER A 335 42.71 -1.67 -2.84
N ASN A 336 43.50 -2.47 -3.54
CA ASN A 336 43.18 -2.96 -4.88
C ASN A 336 42.56 -4.36 -4.89
N TYR A 337 42.21 -4.92 -3.72
CA TYR A 337 41.76 -6.31 -3.62
C TYR A 337 40.49 -6.52 -2.79
N PHE A 338 40.24 -5.72 -1.76
CA PHE A 338 39.11 -5.98 -0.87
C PHE A 338 37.84 -5.36 -1.44
N ILE A 339 36.78 -6.17 -1.49
CA ILE A 339 35.42 -5.75 -1.86
C ILE A 339 34.53 -6.11 -0.68
N ASP A 340 33.78 -5.14 -0.19
CA ASP A 340 32.81 -5.39 0.88
C ASP A 340 31.65 -6.25 0.34
N PRO A 341 31.41 -7.45 0.90
CA PRO A 341 30.41 -8.36 0.37
C PRO A 341 28.96 -7.87 0.58
N TYR A 342 28.72 -6.93 1.49
CA TYR A 342 27.38 -6.47 1.84
C TYR A 342 26.98 -5.19 1.11
N ALA A 343 27.92 -4.40 0.62
CA ALA A 343 27.66 -3.09 0.01
C ALA A 343 26.58 -3.13 -1.10
N SER A 344 26.63 -4.16 -1.96
CA SER A 344 25.67 -4.31 -3.05
C SER A 344 24.24 -4.53 -2.53
N GLU A 345 24.06 -5.49 -1.63
CA GLU A 345 22.75 -5.83 -1.11
C GLU A 345 22.20 -4.73 -0.20
N ASN A 346 23.05 -4.17 0.66
CA ASN A 346 22.69 -3.09 1.56
C ASN A 346 22.21 -1.85 0.80
N SER A 347 22.87 -1.48 -0.30
CA SER A 347 22.47 -0.30 -1.09
C SER A 347 21.08 -0.47 -1.71
N ILE A 348 20.76 -1.64 -2.24
CA ILE A 348 19.44 -1.95 -2.80
C ILE A 348 18.38 -1.91 -1.70
N ASN A 349 18.66 -2.52 -0.55
CA ASN A 349 17.70 -2.58 0.57
C ASN A 349 17.47 -1.22 1.22
N ALA A 350 18.51 -0.43 1.44
CA ALA A 350 18.43 0.93 1.94
C ALA A 350 17.62 1.83 0.99
N LYS A 351 17.90 1.73 -0.32
CA LYS A 351 17.18 2.49 -1.34
C LYS A 351 15.69 2.14 -1.36
N LYS A 352 15.36 0.86 -1.24
CA LYS A 352 13.97 0.37 -1.15
C LYS A 352 13.24 0.88 0.10
N ALA A 353 13.95 1.06 1.22
CA ALA A 353 13.42 1.67 2.43
C ALA A 353 13.27 3.21 2.34
N GLY A 354 13.69 3.82 1.22
CA GLY A 354 13.60 5.27 1.00
C GLY A 354 14.73 6.07 1.65
N LEU A 355 15.90 5.45 1.86
CA LEU A 355 17.14 6.13 2.27
C LEU A 355 17.94 6.58 1.04
N LYS A 356 18.72 7.64 1.20
CA LYS A 356 19.76 8.03 0.24
C LYS A 356 21.00 7.17 0.47
N VAL A 357 21.63 6.70 -0.58
CA VAL A 357 22.75 5.74 -0.48
C VAL A 357 24.01 6.27 -1.13
N GLY A 358 25.15 6.05 -0.49
CA GLY A 358 26.48 6.41 -0.97
C GLY A 358 27.49 5.31 -0.71
N TYR A 359 28.69 5.48 -1.25
CA TYR A 359 29.78 4.52 -1.09
C TYR A 359 31.09 5.20 -0.72
N TYR A 360 31.91 4.52 0.06
CA TYR A 360 33.27 4.96 0.35
C TYR A 360 34.32 3.88 0.04
N HIS A 361 35.54 4.32 -0.22
CA HIS A 361 36.72 3.50 -0.46
C HIS A 361 37.81 3.84 0.54
N TYR A 362 38.27 2.85 1.31
CA TYR A 362 39.39 3.04 2.25
C TYR A 362 40.72 3.01 1.49
N LEU A 363 41.35 4.19 1.36
CA LEU A 363 42.58 4.39 0.60
C LEU A 363 43.79 3.95 1.44
N THR A 364 44.63 3.10 0.85
CA THR A 364 45.83 2.58 1.54
C THR A 364 47.10 2.80 0.71
N GLY A 365 48.25 2.80 1.38
CA GLY A 365 49.56 2.83 0.71
C GLY A 365 50.02 1.48 0.11
N SER A 366 49.19 0.44 0.13
CA SER A 366 49.60 -0.93 -0.24
C SER A 366 49.55 -1.24 -1.74
N SER A 367 48.90 -0.39 -2.53
CA SER A 367 48.76 -0.52 -3.98
C SER A 367 48.67 0.84 -4.65
N SER A 368 48.70 0.88 -5.98
CA SER A 368 48.61 2.17 -6.70
C SER A 368 47.22 2.80 -6.54
N PRO A 369 47.11 4.12 -6.35
CA PRO A 369 45.82 4.80 -6.19
C PRO A 369 44.94 4.67 -7.44
N GLU A 370 45.51 4.49 -8.64
CA GLU A 370 44.74 4.28 -9.87
C GLU A 370 44.07 2.89 -9.91
N GLU A 371 44.72 1.84 -9.41
CA GLU A 371 44.10 0.51 -9.30
C GLU A 371 42.97 0.53 -8.26
N GLN A 372 43.19 1.22 -7.15
CA GLN A 372 42.18 1.43 -6.11
C GLN A 372 40.95 2.17 -6.67
N ALA A 373 41.15 3.24 -7.44
CA ALA A 373 40.07 3.99 -8.10
C ALA A 373 39.28 3.12 -9.10
N ARG A 374 39.96 2.29 -9.90
CA ARG A 374 39.31 1.34 -10.81
C ARG A 374 38.50 0.28 -10.07
N LEU A 375 39.02 -0.26 -8.97
CA LEU A 375 38.27 -1.19 -8.14
C LEU A 375 37.02 -0.53 -7.57
N PHE A 376 37.17 0.65 -6.96
CA PHE A 376 36.05 1.39 -6.39
C PHE A 376 34.97 1.70 -7.42
N TYR A 377 35.35 2.19 -8.60
CA TYR A 377 34.42 2.42 -9.72
C TYR A 377 33.66 1.13 -10.11
N ASN A 378 34.38 0.03 -10.29
CA ASN A 378 33.75 -1.26 -10.62
C ASN A 378 32.81 -1.75 -9.52
N CYS A 379 33.10 -1.44 -8.25
CA CYS A 379 32.23 -1.77 -7.14
C CYS A 379 30.93 -0.97 -7.13
N ILE A 380 30.82 0.20 -7.79
CA ILE A 380 29.63 1.07 -7.63
C ILE A 380 28.90 1.43 -8.92
N LYS A 381 29.54 1.33 -10.09
CA LYS A 381 29.04 1.86 -11.38
C LYS A 381 27.64 1.40 -11.81
N ASP A 382 27.24 0.19 -11.40
CA ASP A 382 25.95 -0.43 -11.76
C ASP A 382 24.96 -0.48 -10.57
N LYS A 383 25.22 0.29 -9.50
CA LYS A 383 24.44 0.26 -8.26
C LYS A 383 23.70 1.57 -8.00
N PRO A 384 22.63 1.57 -7.18
CA PRO A 384 21.97 2.80 -6.77
C PRO A 384 22.95 3.70 -6.03
N ASN A 385 23.05 4.96 -6.44
CA ASN A 385 23.93 5.94 -5.80
C ASN A 385 23.27 7.33 -5.82
N ASP A 386 23.16 7.96 -4.65
CA ASP A 386 22.62 9.31 -4.47
C ASP A 386 23.63 10.29 -3.89
N LEU A 387 24.68 9.77 -3.24
CA LEU A 387 25.69 10.57 -2.55
C LEU A 387 26.99 10.53 -3.35
N LYS A 388 27.77 11.60 -3.29
CA LYS A 388 29.09 11.65 -3.94
C LYS A 388 29.96 10.49 -3.44
N PRO A 389 30.58 9.69 -4.33
CA PRO A 389 31.52 8.66 -3.93
C PRO A 389 32.62 9.25 -3.05
N CYS A 390 33.00 8.54 -2.00
CA CYS A 390 33.93 9.03 -0.99
C CYS A 390 35.26 8.28 -1.05
N VAL A 391 36.38 9.00 -1.05
CA VAL A 391 37.71 8.45 -0.77
C VAL A 391 38.04 8.73 0.69
N ASP A 392 38.28 7.67 1.44
CA ASP A 392 38.60 7.70 2.87
C ASP A 392 40.13 7.71 3.04
N VAL A 393 40.64 8.82 3.59
CA VAL A 393 42.05 9.19 3.63
C VAL A 393 42.52 9.37 5.06
N GLU A 394 43.05 8.29 5.62
CA GLU A 394 43.41 8.21 7.05
C GLU A 394 44.78 7.57 7.31
N SER A 395 45.48 7.16 6.24
CA SER A 395 46.75 6.43 6.32
C SER A 395 47.85 7.05 5.45
N SER A 396 49.10 6.65 5.70
CA SER A 396 50.27 7.07 4.91
C SER A 396 50.43 8.60 4.75
N PRO A 397 50.58 9.36 5.85
CA PRO A 397 50.55 10.83 5.85
C PRO A 397 51.54 11.48 4.87
N GLU A 398 52.71 10.87 4.65
CA GLU A 398 53.73 11.38 3.72
C GLU A 398 53.30 11.35 2.24
N THR A 399 52.42 10.41 1.87
CA THR A 399 51.99 10.21 0.47
C THR A 399 50.49 10.44 0.27
N ALA A 400 49.74 10.69 1.34
CA ALA A 400 48.27 10.75 1.34
C ALA A 400 47.73 11.74 0.30
N SER A 401 48.35 12.93 0.19
CA SER A 401 47.91 13.96 -0.74
C SER A 401 48.09 13.56 -2.21
N ASP A 402 49.28 13.05 -2.59
CA ASP A 402 49.55 12.57 -3.95
C ASP A 402 48.60 11.41 -4.31
N TYR A 403 48.45 10.45 -3.40
CA TYR A 403 47.57 9.30 -3.60
C TYR A 403 46.12 9.72 -3.80
N THR A 404 45.62 10.64 -2.98
CA THR A 404 44.25 11.15 -3.06
C THR A 404 44.00 11.85 -4.39
N ILE A 405 44.89 12.74 -4.82
CA ILE A 405 44.75 13.46 -6.08
C ILE A 405 44.75 12.49 -7.28
N ARG A 406 45.67 11.52 -7.29
CA ARG A 406 45.75 10.52 -8.36
C ARG A 406 44.54 9.59 -8.38
N PHE A 407 44.06 9.17 -7.21
CA PHE A 407 42.83 8.41 -7.08
C PHE A 407 41.63 9.17 -7.67
N ILE A 408 41.42 10.42 -7.24
CA ILE A 408 40.31 11.26 -7.71
C ILE A 408 40.39 11.48 -9.21
N ASN A 409 41.58 11.79 -9.74
CA ASN A 409 41.76 12.01 -11.18
C ASN A 409 41.43 10.77 -12.00
N GLU A 410 41.84 9.58 -11.56
CA GLU A 410 41.49 8.34 -12.24
C GLU A 410 40.00 8.03 -12.12
N PHE A 411 39.42 8.18 -10.93
CA PHE A 411 38.01 7.95 -10.69
C PHE A 411 37.11 8.89 -11.53
N LYS A 412 37.48 10.17 -11.63
CA LYS A 412 36.79 11.16 -12.47
C LYS A 412 36.83 10.78 -13.94
N LYS A 413 37.95 10.27 -14.47
CA LYS A 413 38.02 9.78 -15.86
C LYS A 413 37.07 8.61 -16.13
N LEU A 414 36.83 7.76 -15.13
CA LEU A 414 36.01 6.55 -15.26
C LEU A 414 34.51 6.83 -15.14
N SER A 415 34.13 7.82 -14.32
CA SER A 415 32.74 8.00 -13.86
C SER A 415 32.14 9.36 -14.15
N ASP A 416 32.96 10.38 -14.38
CA ASP A 416 32.57 11.81 -14.38
C ASP A 416 31.91 12.29 -13.08
N MET A 417 31.99 11.51 -11.99
CA MET A 417 31.39 11.84 -10.70
C MET A 417 32.32 12.69 -9.85
N ASP A 418 31.76 13.69 -9.16
CA ASP A 418 32.46 14.40 -8.09
C ASP A 418 32.69 13.50 -6.86
N VAL A 419 33.81 13.74 -6.18
CA VAL A 419 34.29 12.89 -5.07
C VAL A 419 34.33 13.70 -3.77
N VAL A 420 33.96 13.03 -2.68
CA VAL A 420 34.13 13.50 -1.29
C VAL A 420 35.45 12.96 -0.75
N VAL A 421 36.20 13.79 -0.04
CA VAL A 421 37.36 13.36 0.76
C VAL A 421 36.89 13.20 2.20
N TYR A 422 36.97 11.98 2.71
CA TYR A 422 36.81 11.70 4.13
C TYR A 422 38.16 11.65 4.84
N THR A 423 38.23 12.25 6.02
CA THR A 423 39.42 12.21 6.91
C THR A 423 39.02 12.65 8.32
N TYR A 424 39.96 12.62 9.29
CA TYR A 424 39.73 13.11 10.65
C TYR A 424 40.57 14.34 10.99
N SER A 425 40.12 15.16 11.96
CA SER A 425 40.72 16.48 12.28
C SER A 425 42.23 16.47 12.52
N ASN A 426 42.76 15.40 13.13
CA ASN A 426 44.18 15.28 13.44
C ASN A 426 45.03 14.86 12.24
N PHE A 427 44.40 14.33 11.19
CA PHE A 427 45.09 13.96 9.95
C PHE A 427 45.21 15.12 8.97
N ILE A 428 44.29 16.08 9.03
CA ILE A 428 44.24 17.26 8.13
C ILE A 428 45.59 18.00 8.01
N PRO A 429 46.41 18.20 9.07
CA PRO A 429 47.72 18.85 8.92
C PRO A 429 48.70 18.16 7.98
N ASN A 430 48.49 16.87 7.66
CA ASN A 430 49.33 16.13 6.72
C ASN A 430 48.89 16.32 5.25
N LEU A 431 47.75 16.99 5.03
CA LEU A 431 47.14 17.14 3.72
C LEU A 431 47.55 18.44 3.04
N ASP A 432 47.82 18.36 1.74
CA ASP A 432 48.13 19.51 0.91
C ASP A 432 46.88 20.40 0.75
N PRO A 433 46.98 21.74 0.94
CA PRO A 433 45.86 22.66 0.81
C PRO A 433 45.10 22.60 -0.52
N SER A 434 45.71 22.10 -1.59
CA SER A 434 45.04 21.88 -2.88
C SER A 434 43.85 20.92 -2.80
N LEU A 435 43.78 20.05 -1.77
CA LEU A 435 42.62 19.19 -1.52
C LEU A 435 41.37 19.96 -1.06
N SER A 436 41.50 21.21 -0.63
CA SER A 436 40.38 22.06 -0.18
C SER A 436 39.33 22.33 -1.26
N GLN A 437 39.64 22.08 -2.53
CA GLN A 437 38.70 22.18 -3.65
C GLN A 437 37.66 21.05 -3.68
N TYR A 438 37.94 19.92 -3.01
CA TYR A 438 37.03 18.78 -2.94
C TYR A 438 36.10 18.89 -1.74
N THR A 439 34.95 18.23 -1.81
CA THR A 439 33.98 18.23 -0.71
C THR A 439 34.54 17.46 0.49
N LEU A 440 34.46 18.03 1.70
CA LEU A 440 34.95 17.39 2.93
C LEU A 440 33.83 16.63 3.66
N TRP A 441 34.13 15.41 4.11
CA TRP A 441 33.43 14.71 5.18
C TRP A 441 34.43 14.46 6.32
N GLU A 442 34.22 15.07 7.47
CA GLU A 442 35.20 15.05 8.56
C GLU A 442 34.73 14.18 9.72
N ALA A 443 35.60 13.30 10.21
CA ALA A 443 35.46 12.68 11.52
C ALA A 443 36.04 13.56 12.62
N ASN A 444 35.15 13.97 13.54
CA ASN A 444 35.50 14.70 14.74
C ASN A 444 34.41 14.45 15.78
N TYR A 445 34.73 13.68 16.82
CA TYR A 445 33.76 13.19 17.82
C TYR A 445 33.30 14.26 18.84
N ASN A 446 33.13 15.49 18.35
CA ASN A 446 32.45 16.57 19.02
C ASN A 446 30.99 16.67 18.53
N LYS A 447 30.13 17.31 19.33
CA LYS A 447 28.70 17.51 19.01
C LYS A 447 28.42 18.85 18.32
N ASN A 448 29.40 19.45 17.64
CA ASN A 448 29.26 20.74 16.95
C ASN A 448 29.48 20.57 15.44
N PRO A 449 28.41 20.23 14.68
CA PRO A 449 28.51 19.60 13.36
C PRO A 449 28.95 20.50 12.22
N PHE A 450 29.14 21.81 12.40
CA PHE A 450 29.68 22.69 11.34
C PHE A 450 30.74 23.68 11.82
N VAL A 451 31.43 23.37 12.93
CA VAL A 451 32.65 24.10 13.30
C VAL A 451 33.86 23.26 12.96
N LEU A 452 34.62 23.73 11.98
CA LEU A 452 35.89 23.12 11.57
C LEU A 452 36.99 23.40 12.61
N PRO A 453 37.99 22.52 12.75
CA PRO A 453 39.12 22.74 13.62
C PRO A 453 40.01 23.87 13.06
N SER A 454 40.78 24.54 13.93
CA SER A 454 41.59 25.72 13.56
C SER A 454 42.70 25.42 12.55
N ASN A 455 43.07 24.15 12.39
CA ASN A 455 44.07 23.64 11.44
C ASN A 455 43.45 23.16 10.12
N ALA A 456 42.15 23.38 9.88
CA ALA A 456 41.48 22.93 8.68
C ALA A 456 41.96 23.70 7.43
N ILE A 457 42.19 22.97 6.33
CA ILE A 457 42.40 23.57 5.00
C ILE A 457 41.10 23.85 4.25
N TRP A 458 39.98 23.23 4.68
CA TRP A 458 38.64 23.51 4.17
C TRP A 458 37.99 24.68 4.90
N THR A 459 37.08 25.37 4.22
CA THR A 459 36.25 26.44 4.80
C THR A 459 34.84 25.96 5.18
N ASN A 460 34.43 24.80 4.68
CA ASN A 460 33.16 24.17 4.99
C ASN A 460 33.24 22.65 4.82
N ARG A 461 32.29 21.91 5.42
CA ARG A 461 32.15 20.45 5.24
C ARG A 461 30.73 20.08 4.83
N ALA A 462 30.59 18.97 4.10
CA ALA A 462 29.31 18.38 3.73
C ALA A 462 28.88 17.27 4.68
N GLY A 463 29.84 16.61 5.34
CA GLY A 463 29.58 15.57 6.34
C GLY A 463 30.40 15.78 7.60
N HIS A 464 29.83 15.40 8.74
CA HIS A 464 30.46 15.39 10.05
C HIS A 464 30.14 14.09 10.78
N GLN A 465 31.13 13.22 10.92
CA GLN A 465 31.02 12.02 11.75
C GLN A 465 31.30 12.41 13.20
N TYR A 466 30.27 12.38 14.05
CA TYR A 466 30.33 12.87 15.43
C TYR A 466 30.47 11.77 16.48
N SER A 467 30.42 10.51 16.08
CA SER A 467 30.52 9.36 16.98
C SER A 467 30.80 8.09 16.20
N SER A 468 31.69 7.24 16.70
CA SER A 468 31.89 5.86 16.22
C SER A 468 31.31 4.77 17.12
N THR A 469 30.66 5.18 18.21
CA THR A 469 30.06 4.28 19.21
C THR A 469 28.55 4.50 19.33
N GLY A 470 27.91 4.88 18.23
CA GLY A 470 26.47 5.13 18.18
C GLY A 470 25.63 3.87 18.27
N THR A 471 24.34 4.04 18.52
CA THR A 471 23.34 2.96 18.44
C THR A 471 22.19 3.42 17.55
N VAL A 472 21.88 2.64 16.51
CA VAL A 472 20.80 2.93 15.57
C VAL A 472 19.86 1.72 15.52
N PRO A 473 18.55 1.89 15.79
CA PRO A 473 17.58 0.83 15.59
C PRO A 473 17.68 0.20 14.20
N GLY A 474 17.87 -1.11 14.15
CA GLY A 474 18.03 -1.88 12.91
C GLY A 474 19.48 -2.25 12.57
N VAL A 475 20.48 -1.68 13.24
CA VAL A 475 21.89 -2.10 13.09
C VAL A 475 22.31 -2.83 14.37
N ASN A 476 22.75 -4.08 14.23
CA ASN A 476 23.15 -4.91 15.37
C ASN A 476 24.68 -5.01 15.46
N ALA A 477 25.32 -3.86 15.72
CA ALA A 477 26.76 -3.70 15.82
C ALA A 477 27.14 -3.08 17.18
N ASP A 478 28.37 -3.34 17.64
CA ASP A 478 28.91 -2.83 18.92
C ASP A 478 29.20 -1.30 18.90
N GLY A 479 29.10 -0.68 17.73
CA GLY A 479 29.16 0.77 17.52
C GLY A 479 28.82 1.10 16.07
N VAL A 480 27.95 2.08 15.86
CA VAL A 480 27.60 2.59 14.52
C VAL A 480 28.17 4.00 14.36
N ASP A 481 28.80 4.25 13.23
CA ASP A 481 29.29 5.58 12.88
C ASP A 481 28.11 6.52 12.57
N LEU A 482 27.99 7.58 13.37
CA LEU A 482 26.90 8.54 13.28
C LEU A 482 27.36 9.82 12.60
N ASN A 483 26.59 10.23 11.60
CA ASN A 483 26.89 11.36 10.75
C ASN A 483 25.78 12.39 10.75
N VAL A 484 26.20 13.62 10.51
CA VAL A 484 25.33 14.72 10.10
C VAL A 484 25.82 15.23 8.75
N PHE A 485 24.92 15.31 7.78
CA PHE A 485 25.21 15.75 6.42
C PHE A 485 24.41 17.01 6.06
N ASN A 486 24.90 17.78 5.08
CA ASN A 486 24.10 18.77 4.35
C ASN A 486 24.01 18.40 2.86
N HIS A 487 23.23 19.15 2.09
CA HIS A 487 22.91 18.79 0.71
C HIS A 487 24.11 18.82 -0.25
N SER A 488 25.25 19.42 0.13
CA SER A 488 26.48 19.36 -0.68
C SER A 488 27.07 17.95 -0.81
N ILE A 489 26.58 16.99 -0.02
CA ILE A 489 26.97 15.57 -0.09
C ILE A 489 26.32 14.82 -1.26
N PHE A 490 25.23 15.34 -1.85
CA PHE A 490 24.52 14.65 -2.92
C PHE A 490 25.32 14.62 -4.23
N LEU A 491 25.20 13.51 -4.93
CA LEU A 491 25.69 13.36 -6.30
C LEU A 491 24.72 14.09 -7.25
N ASP A 492 25.29 14.77 -8.24
CA ASP A 492 24.56 15.64 -9.18
C ASP A 492 23.71 14.89 -10.20
#